data_AF-A0A813EU41-F1
#
_entry.id   AF-A0A813EU41-F1
#
_cell.length_a   1.000
_cell.length_b   1.000
_cell.length_c   1.000
_cell.angle_alpha   90.00
_cell.angle_beta   90.00
_cell.angle_gamma   90.00
#
_symmetry.space_group_name_H-M   'P 1'
#
loop_
_entity.id
_entity.type
_entity.pdbx_description
1 polymer ?
#
loop_
_entity_poly.entity_id
_entity_poly.type
_entity_poly.pdbx_seq_one_letter_code
_entity_poly.pdbx_strand_id
1 'polypeptide(L)'
;MICANHTQWNTALTFSTDSVVSDADYAIITKHGTATTNPLMLVDRVFCCRVATAFAPNTERLTFSVAADLQPVLSAILRSLAKTGAVLKFGTPPKSSYERQLAKILLQMSEWQETP
;
A
#
# COMPACT_ATOMS: atom_id res chain seq x y z
N MET A 1 15.79 4.35 -1.69
CA MET A 1 14.50 4.98 -1.30
C MET A 1 13.58 3.91 -0.71
N ILE A 2 13.98 3.25 0.39
CA ILE A 2 13.27 2.09 0.97
C ILE A 2 12.61 2.47 2.31
N CYS A 3 13.23 3.36 3.08
CA CYS A 3 12.76 3.77 4.41
C CYS A 3 11.41 4.49 4.43
N ALA A 4 11.02 5.16 3.33
CA ALA A 4 9.78 5.93 3.29
C ALA A 4 8.52 5.05 3.41
N ASN A 5 8.56 3.83 2.88
CA ASN A 5 7.42 2.92 2.87
C ASN A 5 7.11 2.40 4.29
N HIS A 6 8.12 2.17 5.13
CA HIS A 6 7.96 1.64 6.48
C HIS A 6 7.41 2.67 7.46
N THR A 7 7.94 3.90 7.41
CA THR A 7 7.43 4.99 8.24
C THR A 7 5.98 5.29 7.88
N GLN A 8 5.64 5.32 6.59
CA GLN A 8 4.26 5.55 6.14
C GLN A 8 3.33 4.39 6.50
N TRP A 9 3.81 3.15 6.48
CA TRP A 9 3.04 1.99 6.94
C TRP A 9 2.70 2.08 8.43
N ASN A 10 3.68 2.43 9.28
CA ASN A 10 3.44 2.62 10.71
C ASN A 10 2.47 3.78 10.98
N THR A 11 2.60 4.89 10.25
CA THR A 11 1.62 5.99 10.35
C THR A 11 0.22 5.55 9.95
N ALA A 12 0.09 4.72 8.90
CA ALA A 12 -1.20 4.16 8.50
C ALA A 12 -1.79 3.25 9.58
N LEU A 13 -0.97 2.45 10.27
CA LEU A 13 -1.41 1.65 11.41
C LEU A 13 -1.95 2.52 12.55
N THR A 14 -1.22 3.59 12.93
CA THR A 14 -1.64 4.51 14.01
C THR A 14 -2.94 5.24 13.67
N PHE A 15 -3.07 5.76 12.45
CA PHE A 15 -4.32 6.38 12.01
C PHE A 15 -5.49 5.39 12.01
N SER A 16 -5.21 4.14 11.62
CA SER A 16 -6.21 3.09 11.59
C SER A 16 -6.64 2.67 12.99
N THR A 17 -5.75 2.70 14.00
CA THR A 17 -6.08 2.40 15.40
C THR A 17 -7.02 3.43 16.03
N ASP A 18 -6.88 4.71 15.66
CA ASP A 18 -7.74 5.78 16.18
C ASP A 18 -9.15 5.76 15.53
N SER A 19 -9.25 5.17 14.35
CA SER A 19 -10.47 5.07 13.55
C SER A 19 -11.10 3.67 13.57
N VAL A 20 -10.67 2.77 14.48
CA VAL A 20 -11.16 1.38 14.48
C VAL A 20 -12.63 1.29 14.83
N VAL A 21 -13.32 0.41 14.11
CA VAL A 21 -14.77 0.22 14.21
C VAL A 21 -15.17 -1.19 14.65
N SER A 22 -14.22 -2.06 14.99
CA SER A 22 -14.47 -3.38 15.58
C SER A 22 -13.28 -3.85 16.40
N ASP A 23 -13.53 -4.41 17.58
CA ASP A 23 -12.51 -4.98 18.47
C ASP A 23 -11.66 -6.05 17.77
N ALA A 24 -12.23 -6.78 16.81
CA ALA A 24 -11.51 -7.79 16.03
C ALA A 24 -10.46 -7.15 15.11
N ASP A 25 -10.81 -6.06 14.43
CA ASP A 25 -9.89 -5.32 13.56
C ASP A 25 -8.80 -4.62 14.40
N TYR A 26 -9.18 -4.09 15.57
CA TYR A 26 -8.24 -3.50 16.52
C TYR A 26 -7.20 -4.52 16.98
N ALA A 27 -7.63 -5.73 17.35
CA ALA A 27 -6.75 -6.80 17.79
C ALA A 27 -5.75 -7.22 16.70
N ILE A 28 -6.19 -7.32 15.44
CA ILE A 28 -5.33 -7.68 14.31
C ILE A 28 -4.25 -6.61 14.08
N ILE A 29 -4.65 -5.33 14.04
CA ILE A 29 -3.73 -4.20 13.82
C ILE A 29 -2.73 -4.09 14.98
N THR A 30 -3.22 -4.18 16.21
CA THR A 30 -2.38 -4.09 17.42
C THR A 30 -1.39 -5.25 17.49
N LYS A 31 -1.83 -6.48 17.22
CA LYS A 31 -0.95 -7.66 17.19
C LYS A 31 0.15 -7.52 16.13
N HIS A 32 -0.18 -6.95 14.96
CA HIS A 32 0.84 -6.70 13.93
C HIS A 32 1.82 -5.61 14.35
N GLY A 33 1.33 -4.52 14.96
CA GLY A 33 2.15 -3.44 15.48
C GLY A 33 3.13 -3.90 16.57
N THR A 34 2.70 -4.78 17.49
CA THR A 34 3.57 -5.33 18.55
C THR A 34 4.55 -6.37 18.02
N ALA A 35 4.16 -7.16 17.01
CA ALA A 35 5.06 -8.13 16.38
C ALA A 35 6.16 -7.46 15.53
N THR A 36 5.88 -6.26 15.01
CA THR A 36 6.79 -5.54 14.11
C THR A 36 7.63 -4.53 14.88
N THR A 37 8.67 -5.03 15.54
CA THR A 37 9.59 -4.19 16.34
C THR A 37 10.71 -3.55 15.52
N ASN A 38 11.09 -4.13 14.37
CA ASN A 38 12.12 -3.61 13.49
C ASN A 38 11.57 -3.31 12.09
N PRO A 39 11.72 -2.08 11.54
CA PRO A 39 11.30 -1.72 10.19
C PRO A 39 11.85 -2.64 9.09
N LEU A 40 13.01 -3.26 9.31
CA LEU A 40 13.61 -4.20 8.36
C LEU A 40 12.74 -5.45 8.13
N MET A 41 11.90 -5.85 9.08
CA MET A 41 11.01 -7.00 8.93
C MET A 41 9.91 -6.78 7.87
N LEU A 42 9.66 -5.52 7.49
CA LEU A 42 8.66 -5.13 6.52
C LEU A 42 9.24 -4.85 5.12
N VAL A 43 10.57 -4.89 4.94
CA VAL A 43 11.24 -4.55 3.66
C VAL A 43 10.73 -5.43 2.52
N ASP A 44 10.64 -6.74 2.76
CA ASP A 44 10.21 -7.71 1.75
C ASP A 44 8.70 -7.99 1.77
N ARG A 45 7.96 -7.32 2.66
CA ARG A 45 6.52 -7.55 2.87
C ARG A 45 5.66 -6.35 2.51
N VAL A 46 6.18 -5.14 2.58
CA VAL A 46 5.48 -3.90 2.21
C VAL A 46 6.16 -3.31 0.98
N PHE A 47 5.64 -3.67 -0.19
CA PHE A 47 6.17 -3.24 -1.48
C PHE A 47 5.89 -1.75 -1.75
N CYS A 48 4.70 -1.27 -1.33
CA CYS A 48 4.31 0.12 -1.47
C CYS A 48 3.43 0.54 -0.30
N CYS A 49 3.78 1.64 0.35
CA CYS A 49 2.87 2.40 1.19
C CYS A 49 3.16 3.86 0.88
N ARG A 50 2.28 4.50 0.11
CA ARG A 50 2.47 5.87 -0.37
C ARG A 50 1.25 6.74 -0.08
N VAL A 51 1.51 7.89 0.53
CA VAL A 51 0.56 9.02 0.60
C VAL A 51 0.88 10.00 -0.53
N ALA A 52 -0.14 10.41 -1.29
CA ALA A 52 -0.02 11.44 -2.32
C ALA A 52 -1.25 12.34 -2.29
N THR A 53 -1.10 13.62 -2.64
CA THR A 53 -2.24 14.51 -2.82
C THR A 53 -3.10 14.01 -3.98
N ALA A 54 -4.40 13.86 -3.77
CA ALA A 54 -5.33 13.57 -4.85
C ALA A 54 -5.69 14.85 -5.62
N PHE A 55 -6.26 14.69 -6.81
CA PHE A 55 -6.64 15.82 -7.66
C PHE A 55 -7.77 16.66 -7.04
N ALA A 56 -8.62 16.04 -6.22
CA ALA A 56 -9.66 16.77 -5.51
C ALA A 56 -9.05 17.52 -4.29
N PRO A 57 -9.47 18.78 -4.06
CA PRO A 57 -8.95 19.59 -2.97
C PRO A 57 -9.21 18.90 -1.62
N ASN A 58 -8.25 18.98 -0.70
CA ASN A 58 -8.31 18.38 0.64
C ASN A 58 -8.52 16.85 0.65
N THR A 59 -8.14 16.15 -0.42
CA THR A 59 -8.18 14.68 -0.45
C THR A 59 -6.79 14.11 -0.64
N GLU A 60 -6.51 13.04 0.10
CA GLU A 60 -5.27 12.27 -0.04
C GLU A 60 -5.55 10.92 -0.66
N ARG A 61 -4.64 10.48 -1.52
CA ARG A 61 -4.60 9.15 -2.10
C ARG A 61 -3.59 8.32 -1.34
N LEU A 62 -4.09 7.33 -0.62
CA LEU A 62 -3.30 6.26 -0.03
C LEU A 62 -3.15 5.11 -1.02
N THR A 63 -1.94 4.61 -1.16
CA THR A 63 -1.62 3.48 -2.02
C THR A 63 -0.91 2.41 -1.20
N PHE A 64 -1.45 1.20 -1.22
CA PHE A 64 -0.89 0.05 -0.51
C PHE A 64 -0.58 -1.08 -1.49
N SER A 65 0.56 -1.73 -1.29
CA SER A 65 0.92 -3.00 -1.90
C SER A 65 1.73 -3.78 -0.88
N VAL A 66 1.23 -4.96 -0.54
CA VAL A 66 1.79 -5.81 0.51
C VAL A 66 1.82 -7.27 0.05
N ALA A 67 2.68 -8.05 0.67
CA ALA A 67 2.75 -9.50 0.50
C ALA A 67 1.47 -10.17 1.03
N ALA A 68 1.21 -11.39 0.56
CA ALA A 68 -0.04 -12.11 0.83
C ALA A 68 -0.28 -12.35 2.34
N ASP A 69 0.79 -12.51 3.12
CA ASP A 69 0.74 -12.71 4.57
C ASP A 69 0.25 -11.47 5.34
N LEU A 70 0.41 -10.27 4.78
CA LEU A 70 -0.08 -9.02 5.36
C LEU A 70 -1.50 -8.65 4.89
N GLN A 71 -2.14 -9.44 4.04
CA GLN A 71 -3.52 -9.19 3.59
C GLN A 71 -4.54 -9.06 4.72
N PRO A 72 -4.50 -9.84 5.82
CA PRO A 72 -5.44 -9.67 6.93
C PRO A 72 -5.31 -8.29 7.60
N VAL A 73 -4.06 -7.80 7.75
CA VAL A 73 -3.76 -6.49 8.34
C VAL A 73 -4.19 -5.38 7.41
N LEU A 74 -3.85 -5.48 6.11
CA LEU A 74 -4.30 -4.53 5.10
C LEU A 74 -5.82 -4.46 5.04
N SER A 75 -6.51 -5.60 5.09
CA SER A 75 -7.97 -5.64 5.09
C SER A 75 -8.58 -4.92 6.29
N ALA A 76 -7.99 -5.07 7.48
CA ALA A 76 -8.43 -4.34 8.68
C ALA A 76 -8.22 -2.82 8.53
N ILE A 77 -7.06 -2.39 8.02
CA ILE A 77 -6.77 -0.97 7.70
C ILE A 77 -7.79 -0.41 6.71
N LEU A 78 -8.03 -1.12 5.59
CA LEU A 78 -8.98 -0.67 4.57
C LEU A 78 -10.41 -0.60 5.09
N ARG A 79 -10.83 -1.51 5.98
CA ARG A 79 -12.14 -1.45 6.64
C ARG A 79 -12.28 -0.23 7.55
N SER A 80 -11.24 0.11 8.33
CA SER A 80 -11.23 1.34 9.15
C SER A 80 -11.35 2.58 8.27
N LEU A 81 -10.54 2.67 7.20
CA LEU A 81 -10.57 3.80 6.25
C LEU A 81 -11.91 3.93 5.52
N ALA A 82 -12.50 2.83 5.07
CA ALA A 82 -13.79 2.87 4.38
C ALA A 82 -14.90 3.46 5.26
N LYS A 83 -14.86 3.16 6.57
CA LYS A 83 -15.85 3.66 7.53
C LYS A 83 -15.66 5.14 7.88
N THR A 84 -14.45 5.68 7.76
CA THR A 84 -14.21 7.12 7.82
C THR A 84 -14.60 7.84 6.51
N GLY A 85 -15.19 7.15 5.55
CA GLY A 85 -15.65 7.71 4.27
C GLY A 85 -14.63 7.63 3.14
N ALA A 86 -13.54 6.88 3.30
CA ALA A 86 -12.58 6.70 2.21
C ALA A 86 -13.14 5.83 1.09
N VAL A 87 -12.88 6.22 -0.16
CA VAL A 87 -13.27 5.44 -1.34
C VAL A 87 -12.20 4.41 -1.66
N LEU A 88 -12.53 3.13 -1.50
CA LEU A 88 -11.63 2.04 -1.81
C LEU A 88 -11.60 1.74 -3.32
N LYS A 89 -10.39 1.57 -3.87
CA LYS A 89 -10.18 1.11 -5.24
C LYS A 89 -9.21 -0.06 -5.23
N PHE A 90 -9.66 -1.19 -5.75
CA PHE A 90 -8.85 -2.40 -5.92
C PHE A 90 -8.39 -2.52 -7.36
N GLY A 91 -7.19 -3.03 -7.56
CA GLY A 91 -6.62 -3.24 -8.87
C GLY A 91 -5.22 -3.81 -8.75
N THR A 92 -4.59 -4.05 -9.90
CA THR A 92 -3.15 -4.32 -9.93
C THR A 92 -2.39 -3.16 -9.27
N PRO A 93 -1.29 -3.45 -8.56
CA PRO A 93 -0.49 -2.42 -7.92
C PRO A 93 -0.19 -1.32 -8.93
N PRO A 94 -0.30 -0.04 -8.53
CA PRO A 94 -0.23 1.05 -9.47
C PRO A 94 1.13 1.02 -10.13
N LYS A 95 1.14 0.85 -11.46
CA LYS A 95 2.36 0.99 -12.24
C LYS A 95 2.91 2.39 -11.98
N SER A 96 4.04 2.46 -11.29
CA SER A 96 4.80 3.70 -11.17
C SER A 96 5.02 4.30 -12.59
N SER A 97 5.31 5.60 -12.68
CA SER A 97 5.69 6.19 -13.97
C SER A 97 6.83 5.38 -14.62
N TYR A 98 7.76 4.88 -13.81
CA TYR A 98 8.84 4.00 -14.21
C TYR A 98 8.36 2.63 -14.70
N GLU A 99 7.44 1.95 -14.03
CA GLU A 99 6.91 0.66 -14.50
C GLU A 99 6.09 0.81 -15.79
N ARG A 100 5.41 1.94 -15.97
CA ARG A 100 4.75 2.26 -17.25
C ARG A 100 5.77 2.50 -18.36
N GLN A 101 6.86 3.23 -18.07
CA GLN A 101 7.96 3.43 -19.01
C GLN A 101 8.67 2.11 -19.33
N LEU A 102 8.98 1.28 -18.34
CA LEU A 102 9.60 -0.02 -18.51
C LEU A 102 8.73 -0.94 -19.35
N ALA A 103 7.43 -1.02 -19.07
CA ALA A 103 6.50 -1.78 -19.89
C ALA A 103 6.47 -1.29 -21.34
N LYS A 104 6.53 0.03 -21.57
CA LYS A 104 6.61 0.62 -22.91
C LYS A 104 7.92 0.24 -23.62
N ILE A 105 9.05 0.30 -22.91
CA ILE A 105 10.37 -0.08 -23.45
C ILE A 105 10.39 -1.57 -23.80
N LEU A 106 9.90 -2.44 -22.91
CA LEU A 106 9.84 -3.88 -23.15
C LEU A 106 8.96 -4.21 -24.36
N LEU A 107 7.83 -3.52 -24.51
CA LEU A 107 6.94 -3.70 -25.66
C LEU A 107 7.60 -3.23 -26.96
N GLN A 108 8.34 -2.12 -26.93
CA GLN A 108 9.17 -1.70 -28.07
C GLN A 108 10.24 -2.74 -28.38
N MET A 109 10.94 -3.30 -27.38
CA MET A 109 11.98 -4.30 -27.62
C MET A 109 11.42 -5.60 -28.23
N SER A 110 10.20 -6.03 -27.86
CA SER A 110 9.57 -7.20 -28.46
C SER A 110 9.20 -6.99 -29.93
N GLU A 111 8.76 -5.78 -30.31
CA GLU A 111 8.44 -5.46 -31.70
C GLU A 111 9.68 -5.52 -32.62
N TRP A 112 10.88 -5.27 -32.08
CA TRP A 112 12.14 -5.30 -32.83
C TRP A 112 12.68 -6.72 -33.01
N GLN A 113 12.22 -7.68 -32.20
CA GLN A 113 12.57 -9.10 -32.36
C GLN A 113 11.71 -9.80 -33.41
N GLU A 114 10.59 -9.20 -33.81
CA GLU A 114 9.67 -9.75 -34.83
C GLU A 114 9.90 -9.20 -36.24
N THR A 115 10.78 -8.21 -36.41
CA THR A 115 11.24 -7.78 -37.74
C THR A 115 12.42 -8.66 -38.22
N PRO A 116 12.28 -9.41 -39.32
CA PRO A 116 13.33 -10.30 -39.85
C PRO A 116 14.55 -9.55 -40.37
#